data_AF-E4PSK9-F1
#
_entry.id   AF-E4PSK9-F1
#
_cell.length_a   1.000
_cell.length_b   1.000
_cell.length_c   1.000
_cell.angle_alpha   90.00
_cell.angle_beta   90.00
_cell.angle_gamma   90.00
#
_symmetry.space_group_name_H-M   'P 1'
#
loop_
_entity.id
_entity.type
_entity.pdbx_description
1 polymer ?
#
loop_
_entity_poly.entity_id
_entity_poly.type
_entity_poly.pdbx_seq_one_letter_code
_entity_poly.pdbx_strand_id
1 'polypeptide(L)'
;MLANCFLISPLNKWDVSKVEDMGNMFMRTKEFNQDISNWKTSSLNNIEALFLEAEKFNQDISKWDVKNVKVYSAYHNKEKKWTNKEYWPKVGQLATKNKK
;
A
#
# COMPACT_ATOMS: atom_id res chain seq x y z
N MET A 1 10.25 -5.87 -11.22
CA MET A 1 8.93 -6.32 -11.71
C MET A 1 8.59 -7.67 -11.11
N LEU A 2 7.66 -7.73 -10.14
CA LEU A 2 7.10 -8.99 -9.60
C LEU A 2 5.95 -9.48 -10.49
N ALA A 3 6.18 -9.62 -11.79
CA ALA A 3 5.12 -9.75 -12.79
C ALA A 3 4.70 -11.20 -13.11
N ASN A 4 5.34 -12.23 -12.54
CA ASN A 4 4.92 -13.61 -12.74
C ASN A 4 5.50 -14.49 -11.66
N CYS A 5 4.69 -14.90 -10.69
CA CYS A 5 5.03 -16.07 -9.90
C CYS A 5 3.77 -16.65 -9.26
N PHE A 6 3.39 -17.86 -9.65
CA PHE A 6 2.40 -18.67 -8.93
C PHE A 6 2.97 -19.23 -7.61
N LEU A 7 4.15 -18.77 -7.18
CA LEU A 7 4.92 -19.19 -6.00
C LEU A 7 5.34 -18.02 -5.10
N ILE A 8 4.72 -16.83 -5.19
CA ILE A 8 5.05 -15.74 -4.25
C ILE A 8 4.56 -16.19 -2.87
N SER A 9 5.51 -16.54 -1.99
CA SER A 9 5.24 -16.71 -0.56
C SER A 9 4.37 -15.55 -0.07
N PRO A 10 3.32 -15.82 0.73
CA PRO A 10 2.40 -14.77 1.12
C PRO A 10 3.19 -13.66 1.82
N LEU A 11 3.04 -12.43 1.31
CA LEU A 11 3.82 -11.28 1.76
C LEU A 11 3.52 -10.91 3.22
N ASN A 12 2.45 -11.43 3.81
CA ASN A 12 2.11 -11.24 5.22
C ASN A 12 3.19 -11.72 6.21
N LYS A 13 4.14 -12.57 5.76
CA LYS A 13 5.28 -13.04 6.57
C LYS A 13 6.54 -12.18 6.47
N TRP A 14 6.56 -11.17 5.59
CA TRP A 14 7.74 -10.34 5.39
C TRP A 14 7.96 -9.41 6.59
N ASP A 15 9.16 -9.44 7.16
CA ASP A 15 9.57 -8.46 8.16
C ASP A 15 10.10 -7.21 7.46
N VAL A 16 9.29 -6.16 7.49
CA VAL A 16 9.63 -4.85 6.94
C VAL A 16 9.94 -3.82 8.04
N SER A 17 10.15 -4.27 9.28
CA SER A 17 10.31 -3.38 10.45
C SER A 17 11.52 -2.46 10.41
N LYS A 18 12.49 -2.74 9.54
CA LYS A 18 13.69 -1.92 9.32
C LYS A 18 13.72 -1.26 7.94
N VAL A 19 12.71 -1.49 7.12
CA VAL A 19 12.62 -0.84 5.82
C VAL A 19 12.26 0.62 6.07
N GLU A 20 13.00 1.52 5.45
CA GLU A 20 12.76 2.96 5.53
C GLU A 20 12.11 3.49 4.26
N ASP A 21 12.45 2.92 3.10
CA ASP A 21 11.94 3.34 1.79
C ASP A 21 11.18 2.19 1.10
N MET A 22 9.90 2.43 0.82
CA MET A 22 9.04 1.56 0.01
C MET A 22 8.53 2.27 -1.26
N GLY A 23 9.17 3.36 -1.66
CA GLY A 23 8.84 4.12 -2.85
C GLY A 23 8.71 3.20 -4.08
N ASN A 24 7.62 3.35 -4.81
CA ASN A 24 7.30 2.67 -6.06
C ASN A 24 7.23 1.13 -5.99
N MET A 25 7.30 0.52 -4.79
CA MET A 25 7.45 -0.94 -4.65
C MET A 25 6.36 -1.75 -5.37
N PHE A 26 5.10 -1.27 -5.33
CA PHE A 26 3.96 -1.86 -6.03
C PHE A 26 3.37 -0.90 -7.07
N MET A 27 4.17 0.03 -7.58
CA MET A 27 3.75 0.88 -8.69
C MET A 27 3.46 0.01 -9.92
N ARG A 28 2.30 0.22 -10.55
CA ARG A 28 1.84 -0.45 -11.77
C ARG A 28 1.66 -1.97 -11.65
N THR A 29 1.71 -2.54 -10.45
CA THR A 29 1.32 -3.94 -10.23
C THR A 29 -0.19 -4.03 -10.17
N LYS A 30 -0.84 -3.98 -11.35
CA LYS A 30 -2.30 -3.86 -11.48
C LYS A 30 -3.08 -4.92 -10.71
N GLU A 31 -2.59 -6.16 -10.70
CA GLU A 31 -3.22 -7.31 -10.04
C GLU A 31 -2.80 -7.49 -8.57
N PHE A 32 -2.01 -6.57 -8.00
CA PHE A 32 -1.56 -6.70 -6.62
C PHE A 32 -2.71 -6.50 -5.64
N ASN A 33 -3.00 -7.53 -4.84
CA ASN A 33 -3.98 -7.47 -3.75
C ASN A 33 -3.66 -8.42 -2.59
N GLN A 34 -2.38 -8.67 -2.33
CA GLN A 34 -1.97 -9.54 -1.23
C GLN A 34 -2.14 -8.86 0.13
N ASP A 35 -2.49 -9.64 1.16
CA ASP A 35 -2.58 -9.15 2.53
C ASP A 35 -1.20 -8.72 3.05
N ILE A 36 -1.11 -7.43 3.35
CA ILE A 36 0.05 -6.76 3.95
C ILE A 36 -0.37 -5.95 5.20
N SER A 37 -1.56 -6.22 5.74
CA SER A 37 -2.13 -5.48 6.88
C SER A 37 -1.29 -5.63 8.16
N ASN A 38 -0.50 -6.70 8.26
CA ASN A 38 0.34 -7.03 9.42
C ASN A 38 1.78 -6.47 9.35
N TRP A 39 2.14 -5.76 8.29
CA TRP A 39 3.48 -5.18 8.17
C TRP A 39 3.76 -4.15 9.27
N LYS A 40 4.94 -4.25 9.90
CA LYS A 40 5.41 -3.26 10.87
C LYS A 40 6.08 -2.10 10.13
N THR A 41 5.35 -1.01 9.94
CA THR A 41 5.80 0.12 9.10
C THR A 41 6.36 1.31 9.87
N SER A 42 6.60 1.17 11.18
CA SER A 42 7.02 2.29 12.05
C SER A 42 8.31 2.97 11.64
N SER A 43 9.13 2.33 10.80
CA SER A 43 10.43 2.85 10.34
C SER A 43 10.34 3.52 8.96
N LEU A 44 9.19 3.45 8.28
CA LEU A 44 9.03 4.03 6.95
C LEU A 44 9.16 5.55 6.99
N ASN A 45 9.97 6.07 6.07
CA ASN A 45 10.16 7.48 5.79
C ASN A 45 9.63 7.88 4.39
N ASN A 46 9.58 6.93 3.44
CA ASN A 46 9.18 7.15 2.06
C ASN A 46 8.23 6.04 1.57
N ILE A 47 7.07 6.46 1.06
CA ILE A 47 6.08 5.60 0.42
C ILE A 47 5.59 6.19 -0.91
N GLU A 48 6.43 7.00 -1.56
CA GLU A 48 6.12 7.63 -2.84
C GLU A 48 5.67 6.60 -3.86
N ALA A 49 4.50 6.81 -4.46
CA ALA A 49 3.89 6.00 -5.51
C ALA A 49 3.78 4.50 -5.19
N LEU A 50 3.78 4.14 -3.90
CA LEU A 50 3.78 2.75 -3.42
C LEU A 50 2.69 1.90 -4.11
N PHE A 51 1.47 2.42 -4.28
CA PHE A 51 0.36 1.74 -4.96
C PHE A 51 -0.17 2.52 -6.17
N LEU A 52 0.65 3.37 -6.78
CA LEU A 52 0.23 4.10 -7.98
C LEU A 52 -0.04 3.11 -9.11
N GLU A 53 -1.23 3.15 -9.70
CA GLU A 53 -1.71 2.21 -10.72
C GLU A 53 -1.79 0.73 -10.25
N ALA A 54 -1.85 0.47 -8.94
CA ALA A 54 -2.15 -0.85 -8.38
C ALA A 54 -3.68 -1.09 -8.35
N GLU A 55 -4.24 -1.31 -9.55
CA GLU A 55 -5.68 -1.24 -9.81
C GLU A 55 -6.58 -2.12 -8.92
N LYS A 56 -6.11 -3.33 -8.56
CA LYS A 56 -6.85 -4.31 -7.76
C LYS A 56 -6.61 -4.20 -6.25
N PHE A 57 -5.68 -3.35 -5.81
CA PHE A 57 -5.35 -3.25 -4.40
C PHE A 57 -6.53 -2.70 -3.60
N ASN A 58 -6.99 -3.44 -2.59
CA ASN A 58 -8.13 -3.08 -1.75
C ASN A 58 -7.98 -3.50 -0.28
N GLN A 59 -6.77 -3.83 0.17
CA GLN A 59 -6.51 -4.28 1.53
C GLN A 59 -6.66 -3.15 2.54
N ASP A 60 -7.15 -3.49 3.75
CA ASP A 60 -7.17 -2.57 4.88
C ASP A 60 -5.77 -2.46 5.49
N ILE A 61 -5.14 -1.30 5.29
CA ILE A 61 -3.81 -0.97 5.85
C ILE A 61 -3.90 0.12 6.92
N SER A 62 -5.09 0.37 7.49
CA SER A 62 -5.30 1.38 8.53
C SER A 62 -4.44 1.19 9.78
N LYS A 63 -3.90 -0.02 9.99
CA LYS A 63 -3.00 -0.38 11.09
C LYS A 63 -1.54 0.03 10.87
N TRP A 64 -1.17 0.47 9.67
CA TRP A 64 0.20 0.89 9.40
C TRP A 64 0.56 2.13 10.22
N ASP A 65 1.65 2.08 10.98
CA ASP A 65 2.24 3.24 11.63
C ASP A 65 3.02 4.04 10.57
N VAL A 66 2.57 5.26 10.27
CA VAL A 66 3.13 6.14 9.24
C VAL A 66 3.62 7.46 9.83
N LYS A 67 3.78 7.54 11.16
CA LYS A 67 4.17 8.79 11.85
C LYS A 67 5.51 9.38 11.37
N ASN A 68 6.39 8.51 10.86
CA ASN A 68 7.73 8.86 10.40
C ASN A 68 7.81 9.11 8.89
N VAL A 69 6.72 8.86 8.15
CA VAL A 69 6.68 9.06 6.71
C VAL A 69 6.70 10.55 6.41
N LYS A 70 7.65 10.96 5.58
CA LYS A 70 7.86 12.35 5.15
C LYS A 70 7.47 12.54 3.70
N VAL A 71 7.65 11.50 2.87
CA VAL A 71 7.33 11.54 1.45
C VAL A 71 6.11 10.66 1.19
N TYR A 72 5.02 11.32 0.78
CA TYR A 72 3.77 10.71 0.36
C TYR A 72 3.53 11.07 -1.11
N SER A 73 2.95 10.16 -1.88
CA SER A 73 2.38 10.51 -3.17
C SER A 73 0.88 10.27 -3.19
N ALA A 74 0.27 10.66 -4.31
CA ALA A 74 -1.09 10.24 -4.62
C ALA A 74 -1.18 8.70 -4.71
N TYR A 75 -2.19 8.13 -4.04
CA TYR A 75 -2.71 6.80 -4.34
C TYR A 75 -3.62 6.91 -5.56
N HIS A 76 -3.45 6.04 -6.54
CA HIS A 76 -4.34 5.99 -7.69
C HIS A 76 -4.58 4.53 -8.07
N ASN A 77 -5.82 4.07 -7.96
CA ASN A 77 -6.26 2.82 -8.57
C ASN A 77 -7.48 3.11 -9.46
N LYS A 78 -8.01 2.08 -10.14
CA LYS A 78 -9.17 2.22 -11.03
C LYS A 78 -10.41 2.79 -10.34
N GLU A 79 -10.55 2.58 -9.03
CA GLU A 79 -11.76 2.95 -8.28
C GLU A 79 -11.62 4.32 -7.58
N LYS A 80 -10.40 4.72 -7.18
CA LYS A 80 -10.15 5.87 -6.31
C LYS A 80 -8.80 6.51 -6.56
N LYS A 81 -8.78 7.85 -6.46
CA LYS A 81 -7.58 8.67 -6.41
C LYS A 81 -7.57 9.46 -5.11
N TRP A 82 -6.48 9.35 -4.36
CA TRP A 82 -6.28 10.11 -3.13
C TRP A 82 -4.98 10.88 -3.28
N THR A 83 -5.08 12.20 -3.27
CA THR A 83 -3.92 13.09 -3.44
C THR A 83 -3.49 13.74 -2.12
N ASN A 84 -4.18 13.44 -1.02
CA ASN A 84 -3.93 14.04 0.29
C ASN A 84 -3.47 12.97 1.31
N LYS A 85 -2.37 13.26 2.00
CA LYS A 85 -1.76 12.46 3.08
C LYS A 85 -2.69 12.17 4.25
N GLU A 86 -3.69 13.00 4.51
CA GLU A 86 -4.68 12.83 5.59
C GLU A 86 -5.48 11.52 5.49
N TYR A 87 -5.54 10.98 4.27
CA TYR A 87 -6.27 9.76 3.97
C TYR A 87 -5.41 8.50 3.99
N TRP A 88 -4.09 8.65 4.03
CA TRP A 88 -3.18 7.55 4.24
C TRP A 88 -3.12 7.21 5.75
N PRO A 89 -3.18 5.93 6.18
CA PRO A 89 -3.29 4.67 5.43
C PRO A 89 -4.72 4.08 5.48
N LYS A 90 -5.79 4.87 5.28
CA LYS A 90 -7.18 4.36 5.27
C LYS A 90 -7.57 3.69 3.94
N VAL A 91 -6.59 3.22 3.17
CA VAL A 91 -6.81 2.46 1.95
C VAL A 91 -7.54 1.16 2.33
N GLY A 92 -8.54 0.77 1.56
CA GLY A 92 -9.43 -0.37 1.87
C GLY A 92 -10.68 0.02 2.69
N GLN A 93 -10.55 0.71 3.83
CA GLN A 93 -11.71 1.04 4.70
C GLN A 93 -12.71 2.01 4.08
N LEU A 94 -12.25 3.03 3.35
CA LEU A 94 -13.16 3.96 2.66
C LEU A 94 -13.65 3.38 1.33
N ALA A 95 -13.05 2.30 0.82
CA ALA A 95 -13.55 1.58 -0.36
C ALA A 95 -14.87 0.83 -0.07
N THR A 96 -15.04 0.31 1.16
CA THR A 96 -16.24 -0.43 1.55
C THR A 96 -17.41 0.47 1.98
N LYS A 97 -17.14 1.73 2.40
CA LYS A 97 -18.19 2.68 2.83
C LYS A 97 -18.96 3.37 1.70
N ASN A 98 -18.48 3.33 0.45
CA ASN A 98 -19.16 3.94 -0.70
C ASN A 98 -19.91 2.92 -1.59
N LYS A 99 -20.22 1.72 -1.08
CA LYS A 99 -21.10 0.73 -1.75
C LYS A 99 -22.52 0.74 -1.16
N LYS A 100 -23.13 1.92 -1.04
CA LYS A 100 -24.59 2.07 -0.93
C LYS A 100 -25.08 2.87 -2.12
#